data_AF-A0A915NHH7-F1
#
_entry.id   AF-A0A915NHH7-F1
#
_cell.length_a   1.000
_cell.length_b   1.000
_cell.length_c   1.000
_cell.angle_alpha   90.00
_cell.angle_beta   90.00
_cell.angle_gamma   90.00
#
_symmetry.space_group_name_H-M   'P 1'
#
loop_
_entity.id
_entity.type
_entity.pdbx_description
1 polymer ?
#
loop_
_entity_poly.entity_id
_entity_poly.type
_entity_poly.pdbx_seq_one_letter_code
_entity_poly.pdbx_strand_id
1 'polypeptide(L)'
;MTTILLFLLLISLFGLNFANHITSEISKTNKKHEHFMPLVAFNCGYRNKFMNKDGRWQDDPSSVAGCLHGKYDILKYCKRVYPNEEINNIVEYPHITKIDRWCREAGKECYHQFNVRPFRCIAGEFVTESLQVPHRCHFDHIIGRDKCNDFNFWNNTSEGECLKKKETTKTDSQQMQLFSFALLEPCGLGMFRGVEFVCCPKDLEEKIEKIVVDLETPSNEEKKKTLSSSDDEEEEEDDEEEEEEYTDEDEDEDLESDDKLSKSKKKGKTSTEQQQKQDPYFKEDNTANEHERFIEAEERLEKKHRKKVTKVITGWSELFERYNKMKEKDPKGAEQYKREM
;
A
#
# COMPACT_ATOMS: atom_id res chain seq x y z
N MET A 1 70.02 -16.69 23.22
CA MET A 1 69.81 -15.26 22.90
C MET A 1 70.32 -14.95 21.49
N THR A 2 69.71 -15.51 20.45
CA THR A 2 70.17 -15.36 19.04
C THR A 2 69.04 -15.58 18.01
N THR A 3 67.76 -15.37 18.37
CA THR A 3 66.63 -15.55 17.44
C THR A 3 65.60 -14.42 17.46
N ILE A 4 65.87 -13.31 18.18
CA ILE A 4 64.97 -12.14 18.25
C ILE A 4 65.47 -10.96 17.38
N LEU A 5 66.62 -11.10 16.72
CA LEU A 5 67.26 -10.05 15.91
C LEU A 5 67.04 -10.16 14.39
N LEU A 6 66.13 -11.03 13.95
CA LEU A 6 65.76 -11.21 12.53
C LEU A 6 64.36 -10.69 12.18
N PHE A 7 63.61 -10.16 13.17
CA PHE A 7 62.26 -9.64 12.97
C PHE A 7 62.15 -8.12 12.84
N LEU A 8 63.27 -7.38 12.95
CA LEU A 8 63.30 -5.92 12.88
C LEU A 8 64.02 -5.37 11.64
N LEU A 9 64.26 -6.21 10.62
CA LEU A 9 64.94 -5.82 9.37
C LEU A 9 64.14 -6.15 8.09
N LEU A 10 62.83 -6.36 8.21
CA LEU A 10 61.91 -6.59 7.07
C LEU A 10 60.69 -5.65 7.04
N ILE A 11 60.74 -4.52 7.76
CA ILE A 11 59.62 -3.54 7.81
C ILE A 11 59.95 -2.21 7.09
N SER A 12 61.10 -2.08 6.40
CA SER A 12 61.50 -0.77 5.81
C SER A 12 61.53 -0.68 4.27
N LEU A 13 60.90 -1.59 3.53
CA LEU A 13 60.79 -1.49 2.07
C LEU A 13 59.35 -1.76 1.66
N PHE A 14 58.54 -0.70 1.60
CA PHE A 14 57.56 -0.39 0.55
C PHE A 14 56.75 0.84 1.00
N GLY A 15 57.38 2.00 0.93
CA GLY A 15 56.70 3.29 0.94
C GLY A 15 56.65 3.86 -0.47
N LEU A 16 55.42 4.07 -0.95
CA LEU A 16 54.91 5.24 -1.70
C LEU A 16 54.10 4.93 -2.96
N ASN A 17 52.86 5.42 -2.88
CA ASN A 17 51.95 5.90 -3.93
C ASN A 17 51.34 4.87 -4.88
N PHE A 18 50.02 4.70 -4.82
CA PHE A 18 49.11 5.02 -5.93
C PHE A 18 47.66 5.14 -5.43
N ALA A 19 47.07 6.30 -5.70
CA ALA A 19 45.63 6.62 -5.82
C ALA A 19 44.64 6.10 -4.75
N ASN A 20 44.09 7.04 -3.97
CA ASN A 20 42.79 6.86 -3.32
C ASN A 20 41.71 6.63 -4.40
N HIS A 21 41.39 5.37 -4.67
CA HIS A 21 40.15 5.02 -5.34
C HIS A 21 39.06 4.99 -4.27
N ILE A 22 38.31 6.08 -4.14
CA ILE A 22 37.01 6.06 -3.47
C ILE A 22 36.15 5.14 -4.33
N THR A 23 36.09 3.86 -3.97
CA THR A 23 35.01 3.01 -4.42
C THR A 23 33.81 3.45 -3.60
N SER A 24 32.83 4.06 -4.26
CA SER A 24 31.54 4.28 -3.63
C SER A 24 30.97 2.89 -3.36
N GLU A 25 31.11 2.40 -2.13
CA GLU A 25 30.12 1.49 -1.60
C GLU A 25 28.82 2.29 -1.59
N ILE A 26 28.05 2.13 -2.67
CA ILE A 26 26.63 2.43 -2.65
C ILE A 26 26.08 1.49 -1.58
N SER A 27 26.03 2.01 -0.35
CA SER A 27 25.13 1.57 0.69
C SER A 27 23.79 1.43 0.00
N LYS A 28 23.45 0.19 -0.36
CA LYS A 28 22.10 -0.15 -0.79
C LYS A 28 21.26 0.23 0.40
N THR A 29 20.64 1.39 0.26
CA THR A 29 19.58 1.88 1.11
C THR A 29 18.79 0.67 1.59
N ASN A 30 18.64 0.56 2.91
CA ASN A 30 17.68 -0.34 3.52
C ASN A 30 16.34 -0.06 2.84
N LYS A 31 16.03 -0.80 1.77
CA LYS A 31 14.68 -0.91 1.26
C LYS A 31 13.92 -1.46 2.45
N LYS A 32 13.15 -0.58 3.12
CA LYS A 32 12.12 -0.97 4.08
C LYS A 32 11.47 -2.23 3.51
N HIS A 33 11.52 -3.31 4.29
CA HIS A 33 11.17 -4.66 3.88
C HIS A 33 9.97 -4.66 2.92
N GLU A 34 10.25 -4.81 1.63
CA GLU A 34 9.25 -5.31 0.70
C GLU A 34 8.85 -6.67 1.27
N HIS A 35 7.58 -6.81 1.64
CA HIS A 35 7.08 -8.00 2.32
C HIS A 35 7.49 -9.23 1.51
N PHE A 36 8.34 -10.09 2.08
CA PHE A 36 8.87 -11.25 1.37
C PHE A 36 7.72 -12.11 0.84
N MET A 37 7.67 -12.28 -0.48
CA MET A 37 6.65 -13.09 -1.14
C MET A 37 7.28 -14.43 -1.58
N PRO A 38 7.01 -15.53 -0.88
CA PRO A 38 7.51 -16.85 -1.26
C PRO A 38 6.78 -17.33 -2.53
N LEU A 39 7.54 -17.43 -3.63
CA LEU A 39 7.05 -17.85 -4.94
C LEU A 39 7.81 -19.09 -5.42
N VAL A 40 7.11 -20.04 -6.02
CA VAL A 40 7.70 -21.21 -6.68
C VAL A 40 7.28 -21.24 -8.14
N ALA A 41 8.17 -21.70 -9.01
CA ALA A 41 7.93 -21.74 -10.44
C ALA A 41 8.36 -23.08 -11.03
N PHE A 42 7.60 -23.53 -12.02
CA PHE A 42 7.76 -24.85 -12.64
C PHE A 42 7.81 -24.69 -14.16
N ASN A 43 8.71 -25.44 -14.80
CA ASN A 43 8.73 -25.59 -16.25
C ASN A 43 9.26 -26.98 -16.59
N CYS A 44 8.47 -27.81 -17.29
CA CYS A 44 8.81 -29.22 -17.48
C CYS A 44 10.09 -29.41 -18.30
N GLY A 45 10.94 -30.36 -17.88
CA GLY A 45 12.28 -30.57 -18.44
C GLY A 45 13.35 -29.66 -17.83
N TYR A 46 12.97 -28.76 -16.93
CA TYR A 46 13.85 -27.88 -16.17
C TYR A 46 13.63 -28.06 -14.67
N ARG A 47 14.67 -27.75 -13.90
CA ARG A 47 14.61 -27.76 -12.44
C ARG A 47 13.66 -26.69 -11.96
N ASN A 48 12.92 -27.02 -10.91
CA ASN A 48 12.04 -26.06 -10.27
C ASN A 48 12.82 -24.87 -9.70
N LYS A 49 12.19 -23.71 -9.65
CA LYS A 49 12.77 -22.50 -9.07
C LYS A 49 11.92 -21.97 -7.92
N PHE A 50 12.55 -21.24 -7.00
CA PHE A 50 11.87 -20.58 -5.89
C PHE A 50 12.51 -19.22 -5.59
N MET A 51 11.72 -18.28 -5.10
CA MET A 51 12.17 -16.93 -4.77
C MET A 51 12.80 -16.92 -3.37
N ASN A 52 14.01 -16.38 -3.21
CA ASN A 52 14.63 -16.20 -1.89
C ASN A 52 14.19 -14.88 -1.22
N LYS A 53 14.60 -14.67 0.04
CA LYS A 53 14.27 -13.46 0.82
C LYS A 53 14.79 -12.15 0.24
N ASP A 54 15.77 -12.22 -0.67
CA ASP A 54 16.30 -11.05 -1.37
C ASP A 54 15.54 -10.72 -2.66
N GLY A 55 14.46 -11.46 -2.96
CA GLY A 55 13.72 -11.31 -4.23
C GLY A 55 14.46 -11.88 -5.45
N ARG A 56 15.37 -12.85 -5.25
CA ARG A 56 16.10 -13.53 -6.34
C ARG A 56 15.62 -14.96 -6.52
N TRP A 57 15.40 -15.34 -7.78
CA TRP A 57 15.12 -16.73 -8.15
C TRP A 57 16.32 -17.64 -7.89
N GLN A 58 16.07 -18.77 -7.23
CA GLN A 58 17.03 -19.82 -6.93
C GLN A 58 16.59 -21.13 -7.60
N ASP A 59 17.54 -21.92 -8.07
CA ASP A 59 17.30 -23.28 -8.56
C ASP A 59 17.11 -24.27 -7.42
N ASP A 60 16.25 -25.27 -7.62
CA ASP A 60 16.14 -26.38 -6.70
C ASP A 60 17.50 -27.11 -6.58
N PRO A 61 17.99 -27.38 -5.36
CA PRO A 61 19.25 -28.11 -5.16
C PRO A 61 19.21 -29.53 -5.76
N SER A 62 18.02 -30.14 -5.84
CA SER A 62 17.83 -31.46 -6.41
C SER A 62 17.72 -31.39 -7.93
N SER A 63 18.65 -32.05 -8.62
CA SER A 63 18.63 -32.16 -10.08
C SER A 63 17.46 -32.98 -10.64
N VAL A 64 16.75 -33.72 -9.80
CA VAL A 64 15.57 -34.53 -10.18
C VAL A 64 14.23 -33.86 -9.84
N ALA A 65 14.26 -32.65 -9.28
CA ALA A 65 13.05 -31.88 -9.01
C ALA A 65 12.51 -31.27 -10.30
N GLY A 66 11.71 -32.05 -11.03
CA GLY A 66 10.98 -31.61 -12.21
C GLY A 66 9.63 -30.96 -11.90
N CYS A 67 8.95 -30.52 -12.96
CA CYS A 67 7.70 -29.76 -12.86
C CYS A 67 6.60 -30.51 -12.10
N LEU A 68 5.80 -29.76 -11.35
CA LEU A 68 4.70 -30.29 -10.54
C LEU A 68 3.36 -29.77 -11.08
N HIS A 69 2.35 -30.63 -11.12
CA HIS A 69 1.00 -30.27 -11.56
C HIS A 69 -0.05 -30.39 -10.45
N GLY A 70 0.15 -31.31 -9.50
CA GLY A 70 -0.79 -31.52 -8.39
C GLY A 70 -0.68 -30.43 -7.34
N LYS A 71 -1.81 -29.84 -6.93
CA LYS A 71 -1.83 -28.79 -5.88
C LYS A 71 -1.17 -29.26 -4.57
N TYR A 72 -1.36 -30.53 -4.19
CA TYR A 72 -0.72 -31.11 -3.00
C TYR A 72 0.80 -31.22 -3.14
N ASP A 73 1.29 -31.60 -4.32
CA ASP A 73 2.73 -31.70 -4.58
C ASP A 73 3.38 -30.31 -4.58
N ILE A 74 2.70 -29.31 -5.14
CA ILE A 74 3.15 -27.92 -5.11
C ILE A 74 3.18 -27.40 -3.67
N LEU A 75 2.15 -27.65 -2.85
CA LEU A 75 2.16 -27.28 -1.43
C LEU A 75 3.31 -27.96 -0.67
N LYS A 76 3.54 -29.24 -0.93
CA LYS A 76 4.65 -30.00 -0.33
C LYS A 76 6.00 -29.42 -0.75
N TYR A 77 6.13 -29.00 -2.01
CA TYR A 77 7.33 -28.34 -2.52
C TYR A 77 7.54 -26.98 -1.84
N CYS A 78 6.50 -26.14 -1.72
CA CYS A 78 6.55 -24.88 -0.96
C CYS A 78 7.07 -25.11 0.47
N LYS A 79 6.50 -26.06 1.21
CA LYS A 79 6.95 -26.39 2.59
C LYS A 79 8.40 -26.84 2.66
N ARG A 80 8.90 -27.50 1.61
CA ARG A 80 10.30 -27.96 1.54
C ARG A 80 11.27 -26.81 1.31
N VAL A 81 10.97 -25.92 0.38
CA VAL A 81 11.88 -24.82 0.01
C VAL A 81 11.76 -23.62 0.96
N TYR A 82 10.65 -23.53 1.69
CA TYR A 82 10.40 -22.53 2.73
C TYR A 82 10.12 -23.19 4.11
N PRO A 83 11.10 -23.86 4.72
CA PRO A 83 10.90 -24.60 5.97
C PRO A 83 10.64 -23.70 7.18
N ASN A 84 11.03 -22.43 7.10
CA ASN A 84 10.87 -21.44 8.18
C ASN A 84 9.58 -20.63 8.05
N GLU A 85 8.77 -20.89 7.01
CA GLU A 85 7.52 -20.19 6.76
C GLU A 85 6.36 -21.17 7.00
N GLU A 86 5.31 -20.76 7.70
CA GLU A 86 4.15 -21.62 8.00
C GLU A 86 3.21 -21.74 6.79
N ILE A 87 3.68 -22.39 5.72
CA ILE A 87 2.92 -22.50 4.48
C ILE A 87 1.69 -23.40 4.66
N ASN A 88 0.49 -22.84 4.49
CA ASN A 88 -0.77 -23.58 4.64
C ASN A 88 -1.53 -23.76 3.33
N ASN A 89 -1.32 -22.87 2.36
CA ASN A 89 -2.05 -22.90 1.10
C ASN A 89 -1.14 -22.44 -0.06
N ILE A 90 -1.64 -22.56 -1.29
CA ILE A 90 -0.97 -22.08 -2.49
C ILE A 90 -1.99 -21.37 -3.39
N VAL A 91 -1.50 -20.43 -4.19
CA VAL A 91 -2.32 -19.75 -5.19
C VAL A 91 -1.48 -19.47 -6.42
N GLU A 92 -2.08 -19.50 -7.60
CA GLU A 92 -1.41 -19.03 -8.81
C GLU A 92 -1.15 -17.53 -8.70
N TYR A 93 0.04 -17.10 -9.09
CA TYR A 93 0.38 -15.67 -9.10
C TYR A 93 -0.34 -14.99 -10.29
N PRO A 94 -0.98 -13.82 -10.10
CA PRO A 94 -1.72 -13.17 -11.19
C PRO A 94 -0.86 -12.88 -12.42
N HIS A 95 0.38 -12.43 -12.19
CA HIS A 95 1.27 -11.97 -13.25
C HIS A 95 2.15 -13.08 -13.82
N ILE A 96 2.27 -13.10 -15.13
CA ILE A 96 3.28 -13.91 -15.82
C ILE A 96 4.64 -13.27 -15.58
N THR A 97 5.58 -14.05 -15.03
CA THR A 97 6.92 -13.57 -14.70
C THR A 97 7.94 -14.15 -15.66
N LYS A 98 8.81 -13.28 -16.18
CA LYS A 98 9.96 -13.68 -16.99
C LYS A 98 11.10 -14.12 -16.06
N ILE A 99 11.39 -15.41 -16.03
CA ILE A 99 12.45 -15.98 -15.18
C ILE A 99 13.60 -16.44 -16.07
N ASP A 100 14.82 -15.99 -15.76
CA ASP A 100 16.03 -16.31 -16.50
C ASP A 100 16.80 -17.50 -15.90
N ARG A 101 17.84 -17.93 -16.62
CA ARG A 101 18.81 -18.96 -16.21
C ARG A 101 18.18 -20.25 -15.69
N TRP A 102 17.23 -20.82 -16.43
CA TRP A 102 16.66 -22.12 -16.13
C TRP A 102 17.64 -23.25 -16.41
N CYS A 103 17.86 -24.08 -15.39
CA CYS A 103 18.69 -25.28 -15.47
C CYS A 103 17.90 -26.48 -15.97
N ARG A 104 18.42 -27.24 -16.94
CA ARG A 104 17.82 -28.53 -17.33
C ARG A 104 17.86 -29.53 -16.15
N GLU A 105 16.87 -30.42 -16.11
CA GLU A 105 16.84 -31.56 -15.17
C GLU A 105 18.08 -32.45 -15.39
N ALA A 106 18.33 -32.82 -16.65
CA ALA A 106 19.53 -33.53 -17.08
C ALA A 106 20.59 -32.54 -17.61
N GLY A 107 21.77 -32.51 -16.99
CA GLY A 107 22.92 -31.72 -17.44
C GLY A 107 23.21 -30.47 -16.60
N LYS A 108 24.06 -29.59 -17.16
CA LYS A 108 24.54 -28.35 -16.51
C LYS A 108 24.11 -27.07 -17.25
N GLU A 109 23.25 -27.20 -18.25
CA GLU A 109 22.77 -26.07 -19.07
C GLU A 109 21.79 -25.22 -18.28
N CYS A 110 22.16 -23.96 -17.99
CA CYS A 110 21.41 -23.03 -17.15
C CYS A 110 21.26 -21.63 -17.77
N TYR A 111 20.96 -21.55 -19.07
CA TYR A 111 20.89 -20.28 -19.82
C TYR A 111 19.51 -19.99 -20.40
N HIS A 112 18.53 -20.87 -20.20
CA HIS A 112 17.20 -20.71 -20.78
C HIS A 112 16.37 -19.66 -20.03
N GLN A 113 15.46 -19.01 -20.74
CA GLN A 113 14.57 -17.99 -20.19
C GLN A 113 13.14 -18.29 -20.61
N PHE A 114 12.21 -18.23 -19.66
CA PHE A 114 10.80 -18.54 -19.90
C PHE A 114 9.89 -17.54 -19.19
N ASN A 115 8.75 -17.28 -19.82
CA ASN A 115 7.62 -16.60 -19.19
C ASN A 115 6.74 -17.68 -18.58
N VAL A 116 6.63 -17.68 -17.26
CA VAL A 116 5.83 -18.67 -16.52
C VAL A 116 4.92 -17.96 -15.54
N ARG A 117 3.84 -18.61 -15.13
CA ARG A 117 3.02 -18.18 -14.01
C ARG A 117 3.49 -18.89 -12.74
N PRO A 118 4.12 -18.19 -11.78
CA PRO A 118 4.50 -18.79 -10.51
C PRO A 118 3.29 -19.17 -9.65
N PHE A 119 3.55 -19.95 -8.60
CA PHE A 119 2.64 -20.13 -7.47
C PHE A 119 3.17 -19.37 -6.26
N ARG A 120 2.29 -18.61 -5.60
CA ARG A 120 2.55 -18.02 -4.29
C ARG A 120 2.25 -19.04 -3.20
N CYS A 121 3.24 -19.26 -2.32
CA CYS A 121 3.10 -20.10 -1.14
C CYS A 121 2.52 -19.25 0.00
N ILE A 122 1.31 -19.52 0.45
CA ILE A 122 0.64 -18.68 1.45
C ILE A 122 1.07 -19.11 2.85
N ALA A 123 1.79 -18.24 3.54
CA ALA A 123 2.22 -18.43 4.93
C ALA A 123 1.16 -17.88 5.90
N GLY A 124 0.84 -18.62 6.95
CA GLY A 124 -0.03 -18.16 8.04
C GLY A 124 -1.50 -18.03 7.66
N GLU A 125 -2.16 -17.01 8.22
CA GLU A 125 -3.55 -16.65 7.92
C GLU A 125 -3.66 -16.05 6.53
N PHE A 126 -4.75 -16.39 5.83
CA PHE A 126 -4.98 -15.85 4.50
C PHE A 126 -5.40 -14.38 4.58
N VAL A 127 -4.56 -13.50 4.05
CA VAL A 127 -4.85 -12.08 3.87
C VAL A 127 -5.05 -11.81 2.39
N THR A 128 -6.14 -11.14 2.05
CA THR A 128 -6.45 -10.72 0.67
C THR A 128 -5.49 -9.63 0.22
N GLU A 129 -5.13 -9.61 -1.06
CA GLU A 129 -4.27 -8.55 -1.60
C GLU A 129 -5.08 -7.27 -1.78
N SER A 130 -4.58 -6.14 -1.29
CA SER A 130 -5.24 -4.85 -1.50
C SER A 130 -5.15 -4.42 -2.96
N LEU A 131 -6.29 -4.22 -3.62
CA LEU A 131 -6.34 -3.75 -5.01
C LEU A 131 -6.32 -2.22 -5.08
N GLN A 132 -5.47 -1.69 -5.95
CA GLN A 132 -5.49 -0.27 -6.31
C GLN A 132 -6.57 -0.01 -7.35
N VAL A 133 -7.35 1.07 -7.15
CA VAL A 133 -8.45 1.48 -8.04
C VAL A 133 -8.09 2.82 -8.67
N PRO A 134 -7.55 2.84 -9.91
CA PRO A 134 -7.26 4.10 -10.60
C PRO A 134 -8.53 4.90 -10.90
N HIS A 135 -8.35 6.19 -11.20
CA HIS A 135 -9.45 7.05 -11.64
C HIS A 135 -10.12 6.51 -12.92
N ARG A 136 -11.46 6.55 -12.98
CA ARG A 136 -12.32 5.92 -14.02
C ARG A 136 -12.44 4.40 -13.96
N CYS A 137 -11.88 3.76 -12.94
CA CYS A 137 -12.07 2.32 -12.71
C CYS A 137 -13.10 2.06 -11.63
N HIS A 138 -13.72 0.88 -11.68
CA HIS A 138 -14.76 0.45 -10.74
C HIS A 138 -14.32 -0.82 -10.02
N PHE A 139 -14.34 -0.76 -8.69
CA PHE A 139 -14.14 -1.92 -7.82
C PHE A 139 -15.46 -2.69 -7.62
N ASP A 140 -15.37 -4.02 -7.59
CA ASP A 140 -16.50 -4.90 -7.30
C ASP A 140 -16.00 -6.21 -6.67
N HIS A 141 -16.91 -6.99 -6.08
CA HIS A 141 -16.58 -8.29 -5.52
C HIS A 141 -17.75 -9.27 -5.62
N ILE A 142 -17.41 -10.56 -5.71
CA ILE A 142 -18.37 -11.66 -5.68
C ILE A 142 -17.96 -12.62 -4.57
N ILE A 143 -18.86 -12.89 -3.63
CA ILE A 143 -18.65 -13.89 -2.56
C ILE A 143 -19.86 -14.82 -2.52
N GLY A 144 -19.62 -16.14 -2.49
CA GLY A 144 -20.67 -17.15 -2.33
C GLY A 144 -20.29 -18.19 -1.29
N ARG A 145 -21.14 -18.39 -0.26
CA ARG A 145 -20.89 -19.41 0.80
C ARG A 145 -20.96 -20.85 0.28
N ASP A 146 -21.62 -21.06 -0.84
CA ASP A 146 -21.73 -22.33 -1.56
C ASP A 146 -20.69 -22.49 -2.67
N LYS A 147 -19.94 -21.42 -2.98
CA LYS A 147 -18.91 -21.42 -4.03
C LYS A 147 -17.57 -21.85 -3.44
N CYS A 148 -16.86 -22.71 -4.17
CA CYS A 148 -15.47 -23.04 -3.88
C CYS A 148 -14.79 -23.38 -5.20
N ASN A 149 -14.11 -22.40 -5.78
CA ASN A 149 -13.55 -22.50 -7.13
C ASN A 149 -12.07 -22.08 -7.16
N ASP A 150 -11.37 -22.45 -8.22
CA ASP A 150 -9.95 -22.15 -8.38
C ASP A 150 -9.69 -20.75 -8.96
N PHE A 151 -8.40 -20.42 -9.07
CA PHE A 151 -7.93 -19.15 -9.62
C PHE A 151 -8.50 -18.87 -11.02
N ASN A 152 -8.49 -19.87 -11.91
CA ASN A 152 -8.91 -19.69 -13.31
C ASN A 152 -10.41 -19.39 -13.42
N PHE A 153 -11.24 -20.08 -12.63
CA PHE A 153 -12.67 -19.77 -12.55
C PHE A 153 -12.92 -18.33 -12.13
N TRP A 154 -12.26 -17.86 -11.06
CA TRP A 154 -12.46 -16.51 -10.54
C TRP A 154 -11.91 -15.44 -11.47
N ASN A 155 -10.75 -15.66 -12.09
CA ASN A 155 -10.21 -14.78 -13.13
C ASN A 155 -11.21 -14.59 -14.28
N ASN A 156 -11.71 -15.70 -14.85
CA ASN A 156 -12.67 -15.65 -15.96
C ASN A 156 -14.02 -15.04 -15.54
N THR A 157 -14.42 -15.24 -14.28
CA THR A 157 -15.63 -14.64 -13.72
C THR A 157 -15.48 -13.12 -13.64
N SER A 158 -14.38 -12.63 -13.06
CA SER A 158 -14.08 -11.20 -12.98
C SER A 158 -13.96 -10.55 -14.36
N GLU A 159 -13.30 -11.21 -15.31
CA GLU A 159 -13.24 -10.77 -16.71
C GLU A 159 -14.64 -10.67 -17.32
N GLY A 160 -15.47 -11.70 -17.13
CA GLY A 160 -16.84 -11.73 -17.61
C GLY A 160 -17.73 -10.63 -17.00
N GLU A 161 -17.55 -10.30 -15.73
CA GLU A 161 -18.29 -9.20 -15.10
C GLU A 161 -17.85 -7.82 -15.61
N CYS A 162 -16.54 -7.60 -15.79
CA CYS A 162 -16.05 -6.36 -16.37
C CYS A 162 -16.56 -6.16 -17.80
N LEU A 163 -16.62 -7.23 -18.60
CA LEU A 163 -17.15 -7.19 -19.98
C LEU A 163 -18.65 -6.88 -20.07
N LYS A 164 -19.40 -6.90 -18.97
CA LYS A 164 -20.81 -6.45 -18.94
C LYS A 164 -20.93 -4.95 -18.64
N LYS A 165 -19.90 -4.34 -18.06
CA LYS A 165 -19.89 -2.94 -17.65
C LYS A 165 -19.43 -2.03 -18.78
N LYS A 166 -19.98 -0.83 -18.83
CA LYS A 166 -19.55 0.23 -19.74
C LYS A 166 -19.34 1.51 -18.95
N GLU A 167 -18.22 2.16 -19.20
CA GLU A 167 -17.98 3.51 -18.69
C GLU A 167 -18.71 4.49 -19.61
N THR A 168 -19.64 5.26 -19.05
CA THR A 168 -20.41 6.26 -19.83
C THR A 168 -19.85 7.64 -19.54
N THR A 169 -19.07 8.17 -20.46
CA THR A 169 -18.66 9.58 -20.44
C THR A 169 -19.68 10.43 -21.20
N LYS A 170 -19.67 11.75 -21.02
CA LYS A 170 -20.60 12.68 -21.70
C LYS A 170 -20.61 12.55 -23.24
N THR A 171 -19.58 11.93 -23.82
CA THR A 171 -19.34 11.87 -25.27
C THR A 171 -19.10 10.46 -25.82
N ASP A 172 -18.87 9.44 -24.99
CA ASP A 172 -18.57 8.08 -25.46
C ASP A 172 -18.89 7.00 -24.40
N SER A 173 -19.27 5.80 -24.86
CA SER A 173 -19.49 4.62 -24.03
C SER A 173 -18.39 3.59 -24.30
N GLN A 174 -17.49 3.38 -23.34
CA GLN A 174 -16.36 2.48 -23.50
C GLN A 174 -16.59 1.17 -22.76
N GLN A 175 -16.27 0.06 -23.44
CA GLN A 175 -16.32 -1.26 -22.83
C GLN A 175 -15.23 -1.39 -21.77
N MET A 176 -15.60 -1.83 -20.57
CA MET A 176 -14.62 -2.07 -19.51
C MET A 176 -13.96 -3.46 -19.65
N GLN A 177 -12.77 -3.60 -19.08
CA GLN A 177 -11.98 -4.82 -19.03
C GLN A 177 -11.43 -5.01 -17.61
N LEU A 178 -11.08 -6.26 -17.26
CA LEU A 178 -10.43 -6.58 -16.00
C LEU A 178 -9.03 -5.97 -15.95
N PHE A 179 -8.75 -5.18 -14.91
CA PHE A 179 -7.45 -4.56 -14.66
C PHE A 179 -6.65 -5.36 -13.63
N SER A 180 -7.26 -5.61 -12.46
CA SER A 180 -6.66 -6.40 -11.39
C SER A 180 -7.73 -7.17 -10.63
N PHE A 181 -7.33 -8.26 -9.96
CA PHE A 181 -8.22 -9.03 -9.09
C PHE A 181 -7.45 -9.72 -7.97
N ALA A 182 -8.14 -9.97 -6.85
CA ALA A 182 -7.63 -10.71 -5.72
C ALA A 182 -8.67 -11.73 -5.26
N LEU A 183 -8.19 -12.87 -4.78
CA LEU A 183 -9.04 -13.99 -4.36
C LEU A 183 -9.47 -13.79 -2.90
N LEU A 184 -10.72 -14.17 -2.59
CA LEU A 184 -11.33 -13.99 -1.27
C LEU A 184 -11.60 -15.33 -0.60
N GLU A 185 -11.22 -15.41 0.68
CA GLU A 185 -11.50 -16.50 1.63
C GLU A 185 -11.18 -17.93 1.11
N PRO A 186 -10.15 -18.60 1.62
CA PRO A 186 -9.84 -19.96 1.21
C PRO A 186 -10.91 -20.93 1.69
N CYS A 187 -11.39 -21.79 0.79
CA CYS A 187 -12.28 -22.92 1.14
C CYS A 187 -11.60 -24.29 0.99
N GLY A 188 -10.44 -24.32 0.32
CA GLY A 188 -9.67 -25.53 0.08
C GLY A 188 -8.30 -25.20 -0.49
N LEU A 189 -7.52 -26.25 -0.76
CA LEU A 189 -6.17 -26.10 -1.31
C LEU A 189 -6.21 -25.50 -2.71
N GLY A 190 -5.72 -24.26 -2.85
CA GLY A 190 -5.81 -23.47 -4.07
C GLY A 190 -7.25 -23.26 -4.55
N MET A 191 -8.20 -23.10 -3.64
CA MET A 191 -9.61 -22.85 -3.92
C MET A 191 -10.19 -21.79 -2.98
N PHE A 192 -11.06 -20.94 -3.50
CA PHE A 192 -11.53 -19.71 -2.87
C PHE A 192 -13.04 -19.52 -3.04
N ARG A 193 -13.66 -18.80 -2.11
CA ARG A 193 -15.13 -18.58 -2.05
C ARG A 193 -15.58 -17.32 -2.78
N GLY A 194 -14.65 -16.44 -3.08
CA GLY A 194 -14.94 -15.20 -3.79
C GLY A 194 -13.75 -14.60 -4.50
N VAL A 195 -14.02 -13.45 -5.10
CA VAL A 195 -13.04 -12.62 -5.81
C VAL A 195 -13.43 -11.16 -5.67
N GLU A 196 -12.45 -10.30 -5.49
CA GLU A 196 -12.56 -8.85 -5.66
C GLU A 196 -11.79 -8.43 -6.90
N PHE A 197 -12.28 -7.43 -7.63
CA PHE A 197 -11.71 -7.06 -8.92
C PHE A 197 -11.97 -5.61 -9.28
N VAL A 198 -11.08 -5.08 -10.11
CA VAL A 198 -11.14 -3.71 -10.64
C VAL A 198 -11.35 -3.78 -12.14
N CYS A 199 -12.42 -3.15 -12.61
CA CYS A 199 -12.68 -2.96 -14.03
C CYS A 199 -12.22 -1.57 -14.46
N CYS A 200 -11.51 -1.46 -15.58
CA CYS A 200 -11.08 -0.18 -16.14
C CYS A 200 -11.48 -0.05 -17.62
N PRO A 201 -11.63 1.17 -18.15
CA PRO A 201 -11.72 1.44 -19.58
C PRO A 201 -10.44 1.01 -20.29
N LYS A 202 -10.56 0.44 -21.51
CA LYS A 202 -9.40 -0.05 -22.27
C LYS A 202 -8.34 1.00 -22.60
N ASP A 203 -8.76 2.26 -22.80
CA ASP A 203 -7.83 3.36 -23.12
C ASP A 203 -6.94 3.75 -21.93
N LEU A 204 -7.32 3.37 -20.71
CA LEU A 204 -6.58 3.69 -19.50
C LEU A 204 -5.38 2.76 -19.30
N GLU A 205 -5.54 1.47 -19.62
CA GLU A 205 -4.47 0.48 -19.50
C GLU A 205 -3.28 0.85 -20.40
N GLU A 206 -3.54 1.21 -21.67
CA GLU A 206 -2.50 1.69 -22.59
C GLU A 206 -1.79 2.97 -22.14
N LYS A 207 -2.47 3.83 -21.37
CA LYS A 207 -1.87 5.06 -20.82
C LYS A 207 -0.98 4.74 -19.63
N ILE A 208 -1.42 3.84 -18.73
CA ILE A 208 -0.64 3.42 -17.57
C ILE A 208 0.64 2.70 -18.02
N GLU A 209 0.55 1.77 -18.98
CA GLU A 209 1.74 1.07 -19.50
C GLU A 209 2.79 2.03 -20.06
N LYS A 210 2.37 3.08 -20.78
CA LYS A 210 3.30 4.10 -21.31
C LYS A 210 3.98 4.89 -20.19
N ILE A 211 3.25 5.27 -19.14
CA ILE A 211 3.81 6.00 -18.00
C ILE A 211 4.86 5.15 -17.26
N VAL A 212 4.59 3.86 -17.04
CA VAL A 212 5.52 2.95 -16.35
C VAL A 212 6.80 2.75 -17.15
N VAL A 213 6.70 2.58 -18.48
CA VAL A 213 7.88 2.41 -19.36
C VAL A 213 8.75 3.66 -19.38
N ASP A 214 8.16 4.87 -19.37
CA ASP A 214 8.92 6.12 -19.35
C ASP A 214 9.71 6.30 -18.03
N LEU A 215 9.18 5.82 -16.90
CA LEU A 215 9.84 5.86 -15.58
C LEU A 215 11.01 4.87 -15.45
N GLU A 216 10.97 3.74 -16.18
CA GLU A 216 12.02 2.71 -16.13
C GLU A 216 13.22 2.97 -17.06
N THR A 217 13.10 3.95 -17.98
CA THR A 217 14.25 4.38 -18.79
C THR A 217 14.99 5.53 -18.10
N PRO A 218 16.29 5.39 -17.75
CA PRO A 218 17.08 6.53 -17.35
C PRO A 218 17.35 7.36 -18.61
N SER A 219 16.41 8.24 -18.96
CA SER A 219 16.64 9.25 -19.99
C SER A 219 17.62 10.27 -19.42
N ASN A 220 18.90 10.05 -19.71
CA ASN A 220 19.86 11.13 -19.85
C ASN A 220 19.36 12.03 -20.99
N GLU A 221 18.51 13.02 -20.70
CA GLU A 221 18.50 14.32 -21.37
C GLU A 221 17.75 15.31 -20.49
N GLU A 222 18.46 16.33 -20.03
CA GLU A 222 17.88 17.60 -19.60
C GLU A 222 16.95 18.12 -20.69
N LYS A 223 15.64 18.24 -20.40
CA LYS A 223 14.73 19.15 -21.09
C LYS A 223 13.51 19.42 -20.24
N LYS A 224 13.62 20.54 -19.52
CA LYS A 224 12.51 21.33 -18.98
C LYS A 224 11.53 21.67 -20.11
N LYS A 225 10.30 21.17 -20.06
CA LYS A 225 9.12 21.66 -20.82
C LYS A 225 7.93 21.62 -19.86
N THR A 226 7.66 22.69 -19.10
CA THR A 226 6.74 23.80 -19.46
C THR A 226 5.43 23.29 -20.06
N LEU A 227 4.44 22.99 -19.19
CA LEU A 227 3.03 23.05 -19.56
C LEU A 227 2.65 24.53 -19.66
N SER A 228 2.33 24.99 -20.86
CA SER A 228 1.70 26.28 -21.10
C SER A 228 0.17 26.08 -21.16
N SER A 229 -0.55 26.73 -20.26
CA SER A 229 -1.92 27.17 -20.51
C SER A 229 -1.96 28.66 -20.13
N SER A 230 -1.82 29.52 -21.13
CA SER A 230 -2.26 30.92 -21.15
C SER A 230 -3.78 30.99 -20.94
N ASP A 231 -4.42 32.04 -20.46
CA ASP A 231 -4.07 33.33 -19.82
C ASP A 231 -5.41 33.82 -19.24
N ASP A 232 -5.43 34.48 -18.08
CA ASP A 232 -6.03 35.82 -17.90
C ASP A 232 -6.10 36.24 -16.41
N GLU A 233 -5.34 37.32 -16.15
CA GLU A 233 -5.54 38.47 -15.22
C GLU A 233 -5.47 38.20 -13.69
N GLU A 234 -4.35 38.57 -13.03
CA GLU A 234 -4.08 39.87 -12.33
C GLU A 234 -5.01 40.06 -11.12
N GLU A 235 -4.60 40.14 -9.86
CA GLU A 235 -3.66 41.01 -9.10
C GLU A 235 -3.84 40.51 -7.63
N GLU A 236 -2.86 40.28 -6.74
CA GLU A 236 -2.11 41.23 -5.90
C GLU A 236 -1.70 40.49 -4.60
N GLU A 237 -0.70 41.06 -3.92
CA GLU A 237 -0.35 40.95 -2.50
C GLU A 237 0.38 39.69 -1.95
N ASP A 238 1.65 39.96 -1.60
CA ASP A 238 2.48 39.33 -0.56
C ASP A 238 1.65 38.92 0.67
N ASP A 239 1.77 37.65 1.08
CA ASP A 239 1.62 37.27 2.48
C ASP A 239 2.64 36.16 2.79
N GLU A 240 3.64 36.53 3.60
CA GLU A 240 4.60 35.62 4.24
C GLU A 240 3.85 34.76 5.26
N GLU A 241 3.50 33.52 4.91
CA GLU A 241 2.99 32.54 5.89
C GLU A 241 4.16 31.85 6.60
N GLU A 242 4.34 32.18 7.89
CA GLU A 242 5.18 31.43 8.83
C GLU A 242 4.61 30.02 9.04
N GLU A 243 5.41 28.99 8.74
CA GLU A 243 5.13 27.58 9.05
C GLU A 243 5.21 27.36 10.58
N GLU A 244 4.06 27.31 11.26
CA GLU A 244 3.96 26.83 12.64
C GLU A 244 3.74 25.30 12.65
N GLU A 245 4.80 24.58 13.00
CA GLU A 245 4.87 23.13 13.23
C GLU A 245 4.07 22.76 14.50
N TYR A 246 2.86 22.19 14.34
CA TYR A 246 2.11 21.61 15.46
C TYR A 246 2.51 20.14 15.67
N THR A 247 3.00 19.86 16.87
CA THR A 247 3.27 18.52 17.37
C THR A 247 1.97 17.92 17.91
N ASP A 248 1.53 16.80 17.33
CA ASP A 248 0.42 15.98 17.81
C ASP A 248 0.88 15.14 19.01
N GLU A 249 0.54 15.58 20.22
CA GLU A 249 0.48 14.72 21.39
C GLU A 249 -0.87 14.98 22.07
N ASP A 250 -1.79 14.02 21.96
CA ASP A 250 -2.33 13.31 23.13
C ASP A 250 -3.47 12.38 22.71
N GLU A 251 -3.21 11.09 22.91
CA GLU A 251 -4.16 10.00 22.99
C GLU A 251 -5.05 10.21 24.21
N ASP A 252 -6.37 10.08 24.07
CA ASP A 252 -7.22 9.69 25.19
C ASP A 252 -8.33 8.74 24.70
N GLU A 253 -8.11 7.48 25.05
CA GLU A 253 -9.06 6.38 25.02
C GLU A 253 -10.17 6.62 26.04
N ASP A 254 -11.43 6.72 25.60
CA ASP A 254 -12.58 6.56 26.49
C ASP A 254 -13.72 5.86 25.74
N LEU A 255 -13.65 4.52 25.70
CA LEU A 255 -14.75 3.63 25.30
C LEU A 255 -15.27 2.88 26.52
N GLU A 256 -16.09 3.55 27.33
CA GLU A 256 -16.95 2.87 28.30
C GLU A 256 -18.27 2.46 27.64
N SER A 257 -18.44 1.14 27.57
CA SER A 257 -19.61 0.38 27.18
C SER A 257 -20.80 0.64 28.11
N ASP A 258 -22.02 0.77 27.56
CA ASP A 258 -23.20 0.35 28.31
C ASP A 258 -24.34 -0.15 27.39
N ASP A 259 -24.53 -1.47 27.45
CA ASP A 259 -25.62 -2.25 26.88
C ASP A 259 -26.84 -2.20 27.81
N LYS A 260 -27.93 -1.51 27.41
CA LYS A 260 -29.29 -1.81 27.91
C LYS A 260 -30.38 -1.57 26.85
N LEU A 261 -30.81 -2.68 26.27
CA LEU A 261 -32.07 -2.89 25.58
C LEU A 261 -33.30 -2.44 26.40
N SER A 262 -34.13 -1.53 25.87
CA SER A 262 -35.59 -1.57 26.07
C SER A 262 -36.39 -0.71 25.08
N LYS A 263 -37.37 -1.36 24.43
CA LYS A 263 -38.45 -0.77 23.60
C LYS A 263 -39.24 0.29 24.36
N SER A 264 -39.41 1.48 23.77
CA SER A 264 -40.71 2.16 23.81
C SER A 264 -40.84 3.24 22.74
N LYS A 265 -41.82 3.06 21.84
CA LYS A 265 -42.36 4.11 20.98
C LYS A 265 -43.08 5.14 21.85
N LYS A 266 -42.62 6.40 21.86
CA LYS A 266 -43.50 7.56 22.09
C LYS A 266 -42.93 8.82 21.46
N LYS A 267 -43.70 9.39 20.53
CA LYS A 267 -43.55 10.74 19.99
C LYS A 267 -43.47 11.75 21.15
N GLY A 268 -42.42 12.57 21.17
CA GLY A 268 -42.28 13.74 22.02
C GLY A 268 -41.44 14.77 21.29
N LYS A 269 -42.03 15.95 21.06
CA LYS A 269 -41.49 17.08 20.31
C LYS A 269 -40.70 17.97 21.28
N THR A 270 -39.51 18.40 20.85
CA THR A 270 -38.69 19.55 21.34
C THR A 270 -37.89 19.39 22.64
N SER A 271 -36.58 19.20 22.48
CA SER A 271 -35.55 20.02 23.13
C SER A 271 -34.38 20.18 22.15
N THR A 272 -34.09 21.43 21.84
CA THR A 272 -33.16 21.92 20.81
C THR A 272 -31.73 21.90 21.35
N GLU A 273 -30.78 21.69 20.43
CA GLU A 273 -29.31 21.87 20.55
C GLU A 273 -28.43 20.71 21.07
N GLN A 274 -27.58 20.22 20.14
CA GLN A 274 -26.31 19.48 20.32
C GLN A 274 -26.29 17.95 20.46
N GLN A 275 -27.17 17.23 19.76
CA GLN A 275 -26.75 15.91 19.23
C GLN A 275 -26.09 16.13 17.88
N GLN A 276 -24.80 15.81 17.77
CA GLN A 276 -24.06 15.84 16.50
C GLN A 276 -24.81 14.96 15.50
N LYS A 277 -25.54 15.58 14.57
CA LYS A 277 -26.16 14.84 13.46
C LYS A 277 -25.02 14.16 12.71
N GLN A 278 -25.07 12.83 12.69
CA GLN A 278 -24.22 12.00 11.84
C GLN A 278 -24.19 12.59 10.43
N ASP A 279 -22.98 12.72 9.87
CA ASP A 279 -22.75 13.35 8.58
C ASP A 279 -23.57 12.64 7.48
N PRO A 280 -24.15 13.38 6.51
CA PRO A 280 -24.89 12.78 5.39
C PRO A 280 -24.12 11.68 4.66
N TYR A 281 -22.79 11.74 4.63
CA TYR A 281 -21.94 10.71 4.03
C TYR A 281 -22.28 9.30 4.53
N PHE A 282 -22.56 9.12 5.82
CA PHE A 282 -22.86 7.82 6.44
C PHE A 282 -24.33 7.37 6.33
N LYS A 283 -25.19 8.10 5.63
CA LYS A 283 -26.64 7.78 5.55
C LYS A 283 -27.07 7.19 4.23
N GLU A 284 -26.24 7.28 3.21
CA GLU A 284 -26.57 6.83 1.86
C GLU A 284 -25.57 5.78 1.39
N ASP A 285 -26.08 4.59 1.07
CA ASP A 285 -25.33 3.48 0.44
C ASP A 285 -25.12 3.74 -1.06
N ASN A 286 -24.88 4.99 -1.46
CA ASN A 286 -24.61 5.31 -2.86
C ASN A 286 -23.10 5.23 -3.12
N THR A 287 -22.70 4.18 -3.84
CA THR A 287 -21.30 3.91 -4.20
C THR A 287 -20.81 4.73 -5.40
N ALA A 288 -21.72 5.37 -6.15
CA ALA A 288 -21.31 6.27 -7.21
C ALA A 288 -20.72 7.56 -6.61
N ASN A 289 -19.56 7.97 -7.10
CA ASN A 289 -18.81 9.16 -6.65
C ASN A 289 -18.51 9.17 -5.14
N GLU A 290 -18.30 7.99 -4.54
CA GLU A 290 -18.02 7.84 -3.12
C GLU A 290 -16.81 8.68 -2.66
N HIS A 291 -15.73 8.70 -3.46
CA HIS A 291 -14.53 9.48 -3.15
C HIS A 291 -14.79 11.00 -3.07
N GLU A 292 -15.54 11.57 -4.02
CA GLU A 292 -15.92 12.99 -3.98
C GLU A 292 -16.77 13.27 -2.72
N ARG A 293 -17.71 12.39 -2.40
CA ARG A 293 -18.55 12.50 -1.20
C ARG A 293 -17.73 12.39 0.10
N PHE A 294 -16.67 11.57 0.10
CA PHE A 294 -15.73 11.44 1.21
C PHE A 294 -14.98 12.75 1.44
N ILE A 295 -14.40 13.33 0.38
CA ILE A 295 -13.69 14.63 0.45
C ILE A 295 -14.63 15.72 0.99
N GLU A 296 -15.85 15.80 0.50
CA GLU A 296 -16.82 16.78 1.01
C GLU A 296 -17.19 16.54 2.48
N ALA A 297 -17.18 15.29 2.94
CA ALA A 297 -17.46 14.94 4.33
C ALA A 297 -16.30 15.31 5.26
N GLU A 298 -15.08 15.07 4.81
CA GLU A 298 -13.84 15.50 5.45
C GLU A 298 -13.81 17.02 5.62
N GLU A 299 -14.05 17.79 4.55
CA GLU A 299 -14.09 19.26 4.62
C GLU A 299 -15.16 19.77 5.62
N ARG A 300 -16.34 19.13 5.66
CA ARG A 300 -17.38 19.46 6.65
C ARG A 300 -16.94 19.16 8.08
N LEU A 301 -16.20 18.09 8.29
CA LEU A 301 -15.67 17.70 9.60
C LEU A 301 -14.59 18.70 10.04
N GLU A 302 -13.62 18.98 9.17
CA GLU A 302 -12.57 19.96 9.41
C GLU A 302 -13.14 21.35 9.70
N LYS A 303 -14.13 21.80 8.94
CA LYS A 303 -14.79 23.10 9.19
C LYS A 303 -15.49 23.16 10.54
N LYS A 304 -16.08 22.06 11.00
CA LYS A 304 -16.66 21.97 12.35
C LYS A 304 -15.56 21.95 13.42
N HIS A 305 -14.49 21.21 13.18
CA HIS A 305 -13.34 21.13 14.07
C HIS A 305 -12.69 22.50 14.24
N ARG A 306 -12.34 23.15 13.11
CA ARG A 306 -11.82 24.51 13.05
C ARG A 306 -12.67 25.49 13.83
N LYS A 307 -14.00 25.48 13.67
CA LYS A 307 -14.90 26.36 14.46
C LYS A 307 -14.81 26.13 15.97
N LYS A 308 -14.67 24.88 16.41
CA LYS A 308 -14.49 24.57 17.84
C LYS A 308 -13.13 25.07 18.33
N VAL A 309 -12.07 24.79 17.58
CA VAL A 309 -10.70 25.25 17.88
C VAL A 309 -10.66 26.77 17.95
N THR A 310 -11.18 27.48 16.94
CA THR A 310 -11.26 28.94 16.94
C THR A 310 -12.00 29.47 18.17
N LYS A 311 -13.13 28.84 18.57
CA LYS A 311 -13.87 29.27 19.76
C LYS A 311 -13.04 29.12 21.04
N VAL A 312 -12.31 28.02 21.16
CA VAL A 312 -11.40 27.77 22.28
C VAL A 312 -10.31 28.83 22.29
N ILE A 313 -9.59 29.02 21.17
CA ILE A 313 -8.53 30.03 21.03
C ILE A 313 -9.05 31.44 21.38
N THR A 314 -10.19 31.86 20.85
CA THR A 314 -10.76 33.18 21.18
C THR A 314 -11.09 33.30 22.66
N GLY A 315 -11.60 32.23 23.29
CA GLY A 315 -11.89 32.22 24.72
C GLY A 315 -10.61 32.34 25.56
N TRP A 316 -9.55 31.61 25.21
CA TRP A 316 -8.25 31.73 25.87
C TRP A 316 -7.66 33.12 25.71
N SER A 317 -7.70 33.71 24.51
CA SER A 317 -7.21 35.07 24.27
C SER A 317 -7.96 36.12 25.10
N GLU A 318 -9.28 36.05 25.17
CA GLU A 318 -10.09 36.96 26.00
C GLU A 318 -9.79 36.82 27.50
N LEU A 319 -9.66 35.58 27.98
CA LEU A 319 -9.31 35.30 29.39
C LEU A 319 -7.90 35.79 29.72
N PHE A 320 -6.95 35.60 28.81
CA PHE A 320 -5.57 36.03 28.96
C PHE A 320 -5.44 37.56 28.96
N GLU A 321 -6.13 38.25 28.05
CA GLU A 321 -6.21 39.72 28.07
C GLU A 321 -6.76 40.25 29.39
N ARG A 322 -7.85 39.63 29.88
CA ARG A 322 -8.49 40.03 31.14
C ARG A 322 -7.55 39.81 32.33
N TYR A 323 -6.83 38.68 32.35
CA TYR A 323 -5.81 38.39 33.35
C TYR A 323 -4.70 39.45 33.34
N ASN A 324 -4.16 39.81 32.17
CA ASN A 324 -3.09 40.81 32.07
C ASN A 324 -3.55 42.20 32.53
N LYS A 325 -4.74 42.65 32.11
CA LYS A 325 -5.35 43.91 32.58
C LYS A 325 -5.56 43.93 34.10
N MET A 326 -5.90 42.79 34.69
CA MET A 326 -6.04 42.66 36.15
C MET A 326 -4.68 42.69 36.84
N LYS A 327 -3.67 42.00 36.29
CA LYS A 327 -2.31 41.93 36.84
C LYS A 327 -1.63 43.29 36.95
N GLU A 328 -1.89 44.19 36.00
CA GLU A 328 -1.40 45.58 36.04
C GLU A 328 -1.96 46.39 37.21
N LYS A 329 -3.21 46.12 37.62
CA LYS A 329 -3.92 46.88 38.65
C LYS A 329 -3.85 46.22 40.03
N ASP A 330 -3.95 44.89 40.07
CA ASP A 330 -3.92 44.05 41.26
C ASP A 330 -3.24 42.70 40.95
N PRO A 331 -1.92 42.59 41.22
CA PRO A 331 -1.19 41.35 41.01
C PRO A 331 -1.70 40.18 41.85
N LYS A 332 -2.24 40.43 43.06
CA LYS A 332 -2.73 39.35 43.93
C LYS A 332 -4.11 38.86 43.49
N GLY A 333 -4.99 39.78 43.10
CA GLY A 333 -6.29 39.46 42.52
C GLY A 333 -6.17 38.69 41.19
N ALA A 334 -5.20 39.04 40.34
CA ALA A 334 -4.96 38.32 39.09
C ALA A 334 -4.51 36.86 39.32
N GLU A 335 -3.61 36.62 40.28
CA GLU A 335 -3.18 35.26 40.64
C GLU A 335 -4.31 34.42 41.28
N GLN A 336 -5.29 35.07 41.92
CA GLN A 336 -6.50 34.39 42.37
C GLN A 336 -7.44 34.07 41.19
N TYR A 337 -7.67 35.03 40.29
CA TYR A 337 -8.47 34.86 39.08
C TYR A 337 -7.93 33.72 38.19
N LYS A 338 -6.61 33.60 38.04
CA LYS A 338 -5.96 32.50 37.31
C LYS A 338 -6.25 31.12 37.92
N ARG A 339 -6.45 31.01 39.23
CA ARG A 339 -6.78 29.73 39.90
C ARG A 339 -8.26 29.36 39.81
N GLU A 340 -9.12 30.34 39.51
CA GLU A 340 -10.57 30.17 39.39
C GLU A 340 -11.03 29.92 37.95
N MET A 341 -10.16 30.17 36.97
CA MET A 341 -10.27 29.74 35.58
C MET A 341 -9.77 28.30 35.43
#